data_AF-A0A2V5NZI8-F1
#
_entry.id   AF-A0A2V5NZI8-F1
#
_cell.length_a   1.000
_cell.length_b   1.000
_cell.length_c   1.000
_cell.angle_alpha   90.00
_cell.angle_beta   90.00
_cell.angle_gamma   90.00
#
_symmetry.space_group_name_H-M   'P 1'
#
loop_
_entity.id
_entity.type
_entity.pdbx_description
1 polymer ?
#
loop_
_entity_poly.entity_id
_entity_poly.type
_entity_poly.pdbx_seq_one_letter_code
_entity_poly.pdbx_strand_id
1 'polypeptide(L)'
;MEQARAQRTELTRRIRELKASRLNPPPTAAKTELTDWIATNRSNALSSELRERLLAELGFDWNSMTDDLVVSKDTLRKVGVEAMRGIKLTDTARGILAITPEERAGLEGLAKQLAAEFNTWAVSHVERAEPEGNVLAKYTMAPDPEFSQSLSNIFCAGVVAALGAERGELLLGYAGSWMADLGMCGGTSSMTIKRSGDKRLGLELKTADGGTMFTDVTPYQAFPAAFRPIFPGGWTELALRESF
;
A
#
# COMPACT_ATOMS: atom_id res chain seq x y z
N MET A 1 8.94 -15.75 -55.32
CA MET A 1 9.09 -14.27 -55.22
C MET A 1 7.89 -13.47 -55.71
N GLU A 2 6.95 -14.04 -56.49
CA GLU A 2 5.76 -13.30 -56.98
C GLU A 2 4.69 -13.05 -55.91
N GLN A 3 4.46 -14.00 -54.99
CA GLN A 3 3.48 -13.82 -53.90
C GLN A 3 3.81 -12.65 -52.96
N ALA A 4 5.09 -12.45 -52.66
CA ALA A 4 5.53 -11.33 -51.81
C ALA A 4 5.34 -9.96 -52.50
N ARG A 5 5.45 -9.90 -53.83
CA ARG A 5 5.15 -8.68 -54.60
C ARG A 5 3.65 -8.42 -54.65
N ALA A 6 2.83 -9.45 -54.87
CA ALA A 6 1.37 -9.32 -54.86
C ALA A 6 0.83 -8.84 -53.50
N GLN A 7 1.34 -9.39 -52.39
CA GLN A 7 0.97 -8.96 -51.04
C GLN A 7 1.40 -7.52 -50.74
N ARG A 8 2.58 -7.10 -51.21
CA ARG A 8 3.06 -5.73 -51.02
C ARG A 8 2.24 -4.71 -51.82
N THR A 9 1.80 -5.06 -53.02
CA THR A 9 0.90 -4.22 -53.84
C THR A 9 -0.48 -4.10 -53.17
N GLU A 10 -1.01 -5.19 -52.65
CA GLU A 10 -2.30 -5.21 -51.95
C GLU A 10 -2.28 -4.41 -50.64
N LEU A 11 -1.21 -4.54 -49.85
CA LEU A 11 -1.01 -3.73 -48.64
C LEU A 11 -0.87 -2.24 -48.97
N THR A 12 -0.18 -1.91 -50.06
CA THR A 12 -0.03 -0.52 -50.49
C THR A 12 -1.37 0.08 -50.93
N ARG A 13 -2.20 -0.70 -51.62
CA ARG A 13 -3.58 -0.32 -51.98
C ARG A 13 -4.44 -0.08 -50.74
N ARG A 14 -4.42 -1.00 -49.77
CA ARG A 14 -5.15 -0.88 -48.50
C ARG A 14 -4.71 0.31 -47.67
N ILE A 15 -3.42 0.62 -47.63
CA ILE A 15 -2.90 1.82 -46.95
C ILE A 15 -3.40 3.08 -47.65
N ARG A 16 -3.45 3.10 -48.99
CA ARG A 16 -3.96 4.24 -49.76
C ARG A 16 -5.46 4.45 -49.55
N GLU A 17 -6.24 3.36 -49.52
CA GLU A 17 -7.68 3.39 -49.22
C GLU A 17 -7.95 3.83 -47.79
N LEU A 18 -7.19 3.33 -46.81
CA LEU A 18 -7.30 3.75 -45.41
C LEU A 18 -6.90 5.21 -45.19
N LYS A 19 -5.91 5.71 -45.94
CA LYS A 19 -5.55 7.14 -45.93
C LYS A 19 -6.68 7.98 -46.53
N ALA A 20 -7.27 7.55 -47.64
CA ALA A 20 -8.39 8.24 -48.27
C ALA A 20 -9.65 8.24 -47.39
N SER A 21 -9.96 7.14 -46.72
CA SER A 21 -11.10 7.04 -45.79
C SER A 21 -10.91 7.83 -44.48
N ARG A 22 -9.65 8.09 -44.08
CA ARG A 22 -9.35 9.02 -42.99
C ARG A 22 -9.53 10.48 -43.38
N LEU A 23 -9.26 10.83 -44.63
CA LEU A 23 -9.39 12.21 -45.13
C LEU A 23 -10.85 12.60 -45.38
N ASN A 24 -11.72 11.64 -45.73
CA ASN A 24 -13.17 11.84 -45.88
C ASN A 24 -13.93 10.71 -45.14
N PRO A 25 -14.14 10.84 -43.82
CA PRO A 25 -14.95 9.87 -43.09
C PRO A 25 -16.42 9.92 -43.56
N PRO A 26 -17.11 8.78 -43.68
CA PRO A 26 -18.56 8.78 -43.92
C PRO A 26 -19.27 9.51 -42.76
N PRO A 27 -20.39 10.21 -43.02
CA PRO A 27 -21.14 10.89 -41.98
C PRO A 27 -21.71 9.83 -41.03
N THR A 28 -20.98 9.58 -39.95
CA THR A 28 -21.34 8.57 -38.96
C THR A 28 -22.18 9.27 -37.90
N ALA A 29 -23.39 8.76 -37.69
CA ALA A 29 -24.30 9.18 -36.64
C ALA A 29 -23.56 9.30 -35.29
N ALA A 30 -23.69 10.46 -34.66
CA ALA A 30 -23.22 10.77 -33.31
C ALA A 30 -21.78 10.32 -32.99
N LYS A 31 -20.80 10.79 -33.78
CA LYS A 31 -19.45 11.01 -33.23
C LYS A 31 -19.56 12.17 -32.24
N THR A 32 -19.86 11.86 -30.98
CA THR A 32 -19.84 12.84 -29.90
C THR A 32 -18.43 13.40 -29.79
N GLU A 33 -18.32 14.71 -29.63
CA GLU A 33 -17.07 15.48 -29.46
C GLU A 33 -16.08 14.78 -28.50
N LEU A 34 -16.60 14.02 -27.53
CA LEU A 34 -15.90 13.12 -26.62
C LEU A 34 -14.85 12.19 -27.27
N THR A 35 -15.14 11.58 -28.42
CA THR A 35 -14.24 10.59 -29.06
C THR A 35 -13.03 11.24 -29.69
N ASP A 36 -13.21 12.39 -30.32
CA ASP A 36 -12.10 13.19 -30.85
C ASP A 36 -11.34 13.88 -29.69
N TRP A 37 -12.01 14.17 -28.57
CA TRP A 37 -11.42 14.85 -27.42
C TRP A 37 -10.56 13.94 -26.53
N ILE A 38 -10.99 12.70 -26.27
CA ILE A 38 -10.18 11.65 -25.61
C ILE A 38 -8.95 11.29 -26.45
N ALA A 39 -9.08 11.33 -27.79
CA ALA A 39 -7.97 11.03 -28.69
C ALA A 39 -6.92 12.14 -28.76
N THR A 40 -7.29 13.40 -28.45
CA THR A 40 -6.44 14.58 -28.63
C THR A 40 -5.76 15.05 -27.35
N ASN A 41 -6.42 14.90 -26.19
CA ASN A 41 -5.88 15.37 -24.91
C ASN A 41 -5.31 14.21 -24.07
N ARG A 42 -4.04 14.34 -23.66
CA ARG A 42 -3.50 13.51 -22.57
C ARG A 42 -4.34 13.78 -21.32
N SER A 43 -4.75 12.72 -20.62
CA SER A 43 -5.61 12.67 -19.43
C SER A 43 -5.25 13.63 -18.27
N ASN A 44 -4.15 14.38 -18.38
CA ASN A 44 -3.55 15.17 -17.32
C ASN A 44 -3.79 16.69 -17.48
N ALA A 45 -4.53 17.13 -18.52
CA ALA A 45 -4.72 18.55 -18.84
C ALA A 45 -6.19 18.95 -19.04
N LEU A 46 -7.12 18.31 -18.31
CA LEU A 46 -8.54 18.66 -18.35
C LEU A 46 -8.87 19.64 -17.22
N SER A 47 -9.58 20.74 -17.53
CA SER A 47 -10.16 21.60 -16.50
C SER A 47 -11.21 20.81 -15.70
N SER A 48 -11.45 21.21 -14.44
CA SER A 48 -12.39 20.53 -13.54
C SER A 48 -13.80 20.40 -14.15
N GLU A 49 -14.28 21.46 -14.80
CA GLU A 49 -15.60 21.52 -15.45
C GLU A 49 -15.73 20.51 -16.61
N LEU A 50 -14.69 20.37 -17.43
CA LEU A 50 -14.70 19.41 -18.55
C LEU A 50 -14.57 17.97 -18.07
N ARG A 51 -13.87 17.75 -16.97
CA ARG A 51 -13.80 16.44 -16.32
C ARG A 51 -15.16 16.01 -15.78
N GLU A 52 -15.89 16.90 -15.11
CA GLU A 52 -17.23 16.62 -14.60
C GLU A 52 -18.21 16.30 -15.73
N ARG A 53 -18.15 17.05 -16.84
CA ARG A 53 -19.00 16.79 -18.01
C ARG A 53 -18.66 15.46 -18.69
N LEU A 54 -17.37 15.12 -18.80
CA LEU A 54 -16.93 13.81 -19.31
C LEU A 54 -17.44 12.66 -18.43
N LEU A 55 -17.32 12.82 -17.11
CA LEU A 55 -17.79 11.82 -16.14
C LEU A 55 -19.31 11.64 -16.23
N ALA A 56 -20.08 12.74 -16.28
CA ALA A 56 -21.53 12.68 -16.44
C ALA A 56 -21.96 11.98 -17.74
N GLU A 57 -21.31 12.29 -18.87
CA GLU A 57 -21.56 11.63 -20.17
C GLU A 57 -21.17 10.13 -20.17
N LEU A 58 -20.22 9.73 -19.31
CA LEU A 58 -19.86 8.34 -19.09
C LEU A 58 -20.77 7.64 -18.06
N GLY A 59 -21.82 8.30 -17.57
CA GLY A 59 -22.75 7.76 -16.59
C GLY A 59 -22.29 7.87 -15.13
N PHE A 60 -21.27 8.69 -14.87
CA PHE A 60 -20.77 9.03 -13.54
C PHE A 60 -21.23 10.44 -13.16
N ASP A 61 -22.53 10.64 -13.03
CA ASP A 61 -23.09 11.89 -12.50
C ASP A 61 -23.35 11.77 -10.99
N TRP A 62 -23.33 12.90 -10.28
CA TRP A 62 -23.54 12.97 -8.82
C TRP A 62 -24.93 12.47 -8.37
N ASN A 63 -25.89 12.31 -9.28
CA ASN A 63 -27.25 11.83 -8.99
C ASN A 63 -27.42 10.33 -9.28
N SER A 64 -26.49 9.71 -10.00
CA SER A 64 -26.52 8.33 -10.48
C SER A 64 -25.85 7.35 -9.51
N MET A 65 -25.02 7.85 -8.58
CA MET A 65 -24.34 7.03 -7.58
C MET A 65 -24.86 7.34 -6.19
N THR A 66 -25.81 6.53 -5.73
CA THR A 66 -26.39 6.65 -4.38
C THR A 66 -25.45 6.09 -3.30
N ASP A 67 -24.59 5.14 -3.66
CA ASP A 67 -23.70 4.43 -2.72
C ASP A 67 -22.20 4.57 -3.02
N ASP A 68 -21.80 5.05 -4.22
CA ASP A 68 -20.40 5.09 -4.67
C ASP A 68 -19.96 6.51 -5.04
N LEU A 69 -18.68 6.85 -4.79
CA LEU A 69 -18.10 8.15 -5.16
C LEU A 69 -16.93 7.97 -6.10
N VAL A 70 -17.00 8.54 -7.31
CA VAL A 70 -15.85 8.59 -8.21
C VAL A 70 -14.88 9.68 -7.77
N VAL A 71 -13.71 9.26 -7.31
CA VAL A 71 -12.61 10.16 -6.93
C VAL A 71 -11.40 9.94 -7.83
N SER A 72 -10.59 10.99 -7.98
CA SER A 72 -9.34 10.88 -8.72
C SER A 72 -8.33 10.00 -7.96
N LYS A 73 -7.48 9.27 -8.70
CA LYS A 73 -6.37 8.51 -8.10
C LYS A 73 -5.44 9.40 -7.28
N ASP A 74 -5.19 10.63 -7.73
CA ASP A 74 -4.41 11.64 -7.00
C ASP A 74 -5.06 12.04 -5.68
N THR A 75 -6.39 12.11 -5.64
CA THR A 75 -7.14 12.35 -4.40
C THR A 75 -6.99 11.17 -3.47
N LEU A 76 -7.18 9.93 -3.97
CA LEU A 76 -7.03 8.71 -3.17
C LEU A 76 -5.63 8.59 -2.56
N ARG A 77 -4.56 8.89 -3.30
CA ARG A 77 -3.18 8.89 -2.78
C ARG A 77 -2.97 9.82 -1.58
N LYS A 78 -3.82 10.84 -1.41
CA LYS A 78 -3.75 11.83 -0.31
C LYS A 78 -4.66 11.47 0.87
N VAL A 79 -5.54 10.49 0.72
CA VAL A 79 -6.40 10.02 1.81
C VAL A 79 -5.60 9.01 2.63
N GLY A 80 -5.45 9.26 3.93
CA GLY A 80 -4.86 8.30 4.85
C GLY A 80 -5.83 7.13 5.09
N VAL A 81 -5.50 5.96 4.56
CA VAL A 81 -6.26 4.72 4.78
C VAL A 81 -5.34 3.72 5.46
N GLU A 82 -5.77 3.17 6.60
CA GLU A 82 -5.13 2.01 7.21
C GLU A 82 -5.47 0.77 6.37
N ALA A 83 -4.56 0.31 5.50
CA ALA A 83 -4.85 -0.84 4.65
C ALA A 83 -4.91 -2.17 5.40
N MET A 84 -4.01 -2.33 6.36
CA MET A 84 -3.77 -3.59 7.05
C MET A 84 -3.91 -3.40 8.56
N ARG A 85 -4.64 -4.32 9.20
CA ARG A 85 -4.70 -4.42 10.66
C ARG A 85 -4.28 -5.82 11.09
N GLY A 86 -3.06 -5.93 11.62
CA GLY A 86 -2.41 -7.23 11.77
C GLY A 86 -2.27 -7.88 10.40
N ILE A 87 -2.70 -9.13 10.23
CA ILE A 87 -2.59 -9.86 8.96
C ILE A 87 -3.80 -9.70 8.02
N LYS A 88 -4.76 -8.82 8.35
CA LYS A 88 -6.02 -8.68 7.62
C LYS A 88 -6.14 -7.34 6.92
N LEU A 89 -6.74 -7.35 5.73
CA LEU A 89 -7.16 -6.12 5.05
C LEU A 89 -8.34 -5.48 5.81
N THR A 90 -8.32 -4.16 5.93
CA THR A 90 -9.46 -3.42 6.50
C THR A 90 -10.62 -3.36 5.50
N ASP A 91 -11.84 -3.28 6.00
CA ASP A 91 -13.03 -3.18 5.14
C ASP A 91 -13.00 -1.91 4.28
N THR A 92 -12.44 -0.82 4.81
CA THR A 92 -12.23 0.43 4.08
C THR A 92 -11.31 0.25 2.87
N ALA A 93 -10.14 -0.39 3.06
CA ALA A 93 -9.22 -0.63 1.95
C ALA A 93 -9.80 -1.58 0.90
N ARG A 94 -10.55 -2.59 1.35
CA ARG A 94 -11.27 -3.52 0.46
C ARG A 94 -12.30 -2.78 -0.40
N GLY A 95 -13.09 -1.89 0.19
CA GLY A 95 -14.08 -1.09 -0.50
C GLY A 95 -13.43 -0.13 -1.51
N ILE A 96 -12.48 0.69 -1.07
CA ILE A 96 -11.82 1.70 -1.91
C ILE A 96 -11.11 1.09 -3.11
N LEU A 97 -10.45 -0.06 -2.93
CA LEU A 97 -9.67 -0.72 -3.98
C LEU A 97 -10.46 -1.80 -4.72
N ALA A 98 -11.76 -1.96 -4.43
CA ALA A 98 -12.63 -2.98 -4.99
C ALA A 98 -11.98 -4.38 -4.96
N ILE A 99 -11.44 -4.77 -3.79
CA ILE A 99 -10.71 -6.03 -3.62
C ILE A 99 -11.70 -7.19 -3.58
N THR A 100 -11.55 -8.15 -4.49
CA THR A 100 -12.41 -9.34 -4.54
C THR A 100 -12.13 -10.30 -3.37
N PRO A 101 -13.05 -11.23 -3.05
CA PRO A 101 -12.79 -12.25 -2.03
C PRO A 101 -11.53 -13.10 -2.30
N GLU A 102 -11.26 -13.42 -3.56
CA GLU A 102 -10.10 -14.20 -3.99
C GLU A 102 -8.79 -13.40 -3.84
N GLU A 103 -8.78 -12.14 -4.30
CA GLU A 103 -7.64 -11.22 -4.13
C GLU A 103 -7.34 -11.04 -2.64
N ARG A 104 -8.38 -10.84 -1.82
CA ARG A 104 -8.26 -10.73 -0.36
C ARG A 104 -7.62 -11.98 0.24
N ALA A 105 -8.10 -13.17 -0.10
CA ALA A 105 -7.58 -14.41 0.46
C ALA A 105 -6.09 -14.61 0.14
N GLY A 106 -5.68 -14.26 -1.10
CA GLY A 106 -4.28 -14.28 -1.50
C GLY A 106 -3.42 -13.29 -0.71
N LEU A 107 -3.89 -12.04 -0.57
CA LEU A 107 -3.17 -10.98 0.16
C LEU A 107 -3.07 -11.25 1.67
N GLU A 108 -4.14 -11.72 2.31
CA GLU A 108 -4.12 -12.09 3.74
C GLU A 108 -3.26 -13.34 3.99
N GLY A 109 -3.25 -14.29 3.03
CA GLY A 109 -2.34 -15.44 3.07
C GLY A 109 -0.87 -15.02 2.99
N LEU A 110 -0.54 -14.12 2.06
CA LEU A 110 0.79 -13.52 1.93
C LEU A 110 1.20 -12.76 3.20
N ALA A 111 0.31 -11.91 3.73
CA ALA A 111 0.55 -11.16 4.96
C ALA A 111 0.80 -12.09 6.15
N LYS A 112 0.07 -13.20 6.25
CA LYS A 112 0.28 -14.21 7.29
C LYS A 112 1.64 -14.89 7.18
N GLN A 113 2.07 -15.24 5.96
CA GLN A 113 3.40 -15.81 5.74
C GLN A 113 4.50 -14.84 6.16
N LEU A 114 4.45 -13.60 5.68
CA LEU A 114 5.45 -12.57 5.99
C LEU A 114 5.51 -12.26 7.49
N ALA A 115 4.35 -12.21 8.17
CA ALA A 115 4.30 -12.06 9.61
C ALA A 115 4.95 -13.24 10.34
N ALA A 116 4.77 -14.48 9.88
CA ALA A 116 5.42 -15.65 10.47
C ALA A 116 6.95 -15.64 10.29
N GLU A 117 7.42 -15.23 9.11
CA GLU A 117 8.85 -15.05 8.81
C GLU A 117 9.46 -13.96 9.71
N PHE A 118 8.81 -12.79 9.79
CA PHE A 118 9.20 -11.71 10.70
C PHE A 118 9.22 -12.16 12.16
N ASN A 119 8.21 -12.88 12.63
CA ASN A 119 8.15 -13.34 14.02
C ASN A 119 9.35 -14.24 14.35
N THR A 120 9.68 -15.16 13.44
CA THR A 120 10.82 -16.08 13.60
C THR A 120 12.13 -15.31 13.68
N TRP A 121 12.31 -14.36 12.75
CA TRP A 121 13.49 -13.50 12.71
C TRP A 121 13.61 -12.60 13.95
N ALA A 122 12.51 -11.97 14.38
CA ALA A 122 12.50 -11.03 15.50
C ALA A 122 12.91 -11.71 16.82
N VAL A 123 12.45 -12.94 17.06
CA VAL A 123 12.82 -13.72 18.25
C VAL A 123 14.32 -14.05 18.28
N SER A 124 14.94 -14.31 17.13
CA SER A 124 16.38 -14.65 17.07
C SER A 124 17.31 -13.44 17.01
N HIS A 125 16.81 -12.25 16.64
CA HIS A 125 17.62 -11.04 16.42
C HIS A 125 17.37 -9.92 17.44
N VAL A 126 16.45 -10.12 18.38
CA VAL A 126 16.24 -9.16 19.47
C VAL A 126 17.40 -9.24 20.47
N GLU A 127 18.00 -8.09 20.75
CA GLU A 127 19.01 -7.92 21.79
C GLU A 127 18.41 -7.16 22.98
N ARG A 128 18.58 -7.70 24.18
CA ARG A 128 18.25 -7.02 25.44
C ARG A 128 19.53 -6.41 26.01
N ALA A 129 19.54 -5.11 26.24
CA ALA A 129 20.61 -4.46 27.00
C ALA A 129 20.34 -4.55 28.51
N GLU A 130 21.40 -4.62 29.31
CA GLU A 130 21.28 -4.60 30.76
C GLU A 130 20.73 -3.26 31.28
N PRO A 131 19.99 -3.24 32.40
CA PRO A 131 19.50 -2.01 33.00
C PRO A 131 20.66 -1.06 33.37
N GLU A 132 20.52 0.22 33.03
CA GLU A 132 21.52 1.25 33.34
C GLU A 132 20.83 2.57 33.69
N GLY A 133 21.18 3.14 34.85
CA GLY A 133 20.62 4.41 35.33
C GLY A 133 19.10 4.36 35.47
N ASN A 134 18.40 5.16 34.66
CA ASN A 134 16.94 5.19 34.63
C ASN A 134 16.32 4.22 33.63
N VAL A 135 17.11 3.49 32.84
CA VAL A 135 16.62 2.49 31.89
C VAL A 135 16.35 1.18 32.63
N LEU A 136 15.10 0.73 32.60
CA LEU A 136 14.68 -0.56 33.17
C LEU A 136 14.90 -1.70 32.19
N ALA A 137 14.55 -1.48 30.93
CA ALA A 137 14.69 -2.48 29.89
C ALA A 137 14.87 -1.79 28.55
N LYS A 138 15.75 -2.35 27.71
CA LYS A 138 15.91 -1.91 26.33
C LYS A 138 16.03 -3.12 25.42
N TYR A 139 15.13 -3.18 24.45
CA TYR A 139 15.08 -4.19 23.40
C TYR A 139 15.42 -3.54 22.08
N THR A 140 16.35 -4.12 21.34
CA THR A 140 16.79 -3.59 20.04
C THR A 140 16.77 -4.71 19.00
N MET A 141 16.21 -4.42 17.84
CA MET A 141 16.36 -5.24 16.64
C MET A 141 17.23 -4.44 15.67
N ALA A 142 18.45 -4.92 15.46
CA ALA A 142 19.41 -4.31 14.56
C ALA A 142 18.88 -4.33 13.11
N PRO A 143 19.30 -3.38 12.27
CA PRO A 143 18.89 -3.38 10.87
C PRO A 143 19.48 -4.60 10.15
N ASP A 144 18.61 -5.31 9.43
CA ASP A 144 19.00 -6.38 8.50
C ASP A 144 18.47 -6.03 7.11
N PRO A 145 19.29 -5.36 6.27
CA PRO A 145 18.85 -4.88 4.97
C PRO A 145 18.46 -6.00 4.02
N GLU A 146 19.13 -7.15 4.07
CA GLU A 146 18.84 -8.29 3.18
C GLU A 146 17.49 -8.90 3.53
N PHE A 147 17.23 -9.15 4.81
CA PHE A 147 15.95 -9.66 5.29
C PHE A 147 14.80 -8.69 4.98
N SER A 148 15.00 -7.41 5.30
CA SER A 148 13.98 -6.37 5.10
C SER A 148 13.63 -6.19 3.63
N GLN A 149 14.66 -6.15 2.76
CA GLN A 149 14.47 -6.04 1.33
C GLN A 149 13.79 -7.29 0.75
N SER A 150 14.10 -8.48 1.25
CA SER A 150 13.45 -9.72 0.86
C SER A 150 11.95 -9.67 1.15
N LEU A 151 11.56 -9.38 2.40
CA LEU A 151 10.13 -9.26 2.78
C LEU A 151 9.41 -8.19 1.96
N SER A 152 10.03 -7.02 1.80
CA SER A 152 9.46 -5.91 1.03
C SER A 152 9.25 -6.28 -0.44
N ASN A 153 10.22 -6.94 -1.07
CA ASN A 153 10.11 -7.39 -2.46
C ASN A 153 9.03 -8.45 -2.64
N ILE A 154 8.95 -9.43 -1.73
CA ILE A 154 7.92 -10.48 -1.76
C ILE A 154 6.53 -9.84 -1.62
N PHE A 155 6.36 -8.90 -0.68
CA PHE A 155 5.10 -8.20 -0.48
C PHE A 155 4.72 -7.36 -1.71
N CYS A 156 5.63 -6.52 -2.21
CA CYS A 156 5.39 -5.68 -3.38
C CYS A 156 5.02 -6.51 -4.62
N ALA A 157 5.77 -7.58 -4.88
CA ALA A 157 5.50 -8.47 -6.01
C ALA A 157 4.15 -9.16 -5.87
N GLY A 158 3.82 -9.67 -4.67
CA GLY A 158 2.54 -10.33 -4.41
C GLY A 158 1.34 -9.38 -4.54
N VAL A 159 1.48 -8.14 -4.06
CA VAL A 159 0.45 -7.11 -4.19
C VAL A 159 0.21 -6.73 -5.65
N VAL A 160 1.28 -6.47 -6.40
CA VAL A 160 1.16 -6.10 -7.83
C VAL A 160 0.63 -7.26 -8.66
N ALA A 161 1.01 -8.50 -8.34
CA ALA A 161 0.47 -9.69 -9.00
C ALA A 161 -1.03 -9.89 -8.74
N ALA A 162 -1.50 -9.61 -7.52
CA ALA A 162 -2.90 -9.77 -7.15
C ALA A 162 -3.79 -8.64 -7.71
N LEU A 163 -3.35 -7.38 -7.60
CA LEU A 163 -4.21 -6.22 -7.85
C LEU A 163 -3.90 -5.48 -9.16
N GLY A 164 -2.78 -5.80 -9.80
CA GLY A 164 -2.22 -5.01 -10.90
C GLY A 164 -1.47 -3.76 -10.41
N ALA A 165 -0.79 -3.08 -11.32
CA ALA A 165 0.13 -1.99 -10.99
C ALA A 165 -0.57 -0.82 -10.25
N GLU A 166 -1.72 -0.38 -10.72
CA GLU A 166 -2.37 0.84 -10.22
C GLU A 166 -2.99 0.67 -8.83
N ARG A 167 -3.78 -0.39 -8.63
CA ARG A 167 -4.36 -0.72 -7.32
C ARG A 167 -3.31 -1.19 -6.33
N GLY A 168 -2.29 -1.91 -6.83
CA GLY A 168 -1.17 -2.36 -6.02
C GLY A 168 -0.38 -1.19 -5.44
N GLU A 169 -0.06 -0.18 -6.24
CA GLU A 169 0.65 1.02 -5.75
C GLU A 169 -0.13 1.75 -4.65
N LEU A 170 -1.45 1.87 -4.78
CA LEU A 170 -2.30 2.44 -3.74
C LEU A 170 -2.27 1.61 -2.46
N LEU A 171 -2.42 0.28 -2.57
CA LEU A 171 -2.36 -0.60 -1.40
C LEU A 171 -1.01 -0.50 -0.69
N LEU A 172 0.10 -0.48 -1.43
CA LEU A 172 1.44 -0.36 -0.86
C LEU A 172 1.62 0.99 -0.12
N GLY A 173 1.10 2.08 -0.68
CA GLY A 173 1.09 3.37 0.00
C GLY A 173 0.32 3.35 1.33
N TYR A 174 -0.86 2.71 1.34
CA TYR A 174 -1.69 2.58 2.53
C TYR A 174 -1.17 1.55 3.55
N ALA A 175 -0.35 0.60 3.12
CA ALA A 175 0.23 -0.43 3.97
C ALA A 175 1.57 -0.01 4.62
N GLY A 176 2.07 1.21 4.35
CA GLY A 176 3.41 1.64 4.78
C GLY A 176 3.69 1.49 6.28
N SER A 177 2.75 1.85 7.15
CA SER A 177 2.92 1.68 8.61
C SER A 177 3.00 0.20 9.00
N TRP A 178 2.16 -0.64 8.40
CA TRP A 178 2.17 -2.08 8.61
C TRP A 178 3.45 -2.74 8.10
N MET A 179 3.97 -2.29 6.95
CA MET A 179 5.27 -2.72 6.42
C MET A 179 6.40 -2.37 7.39
N ALA A 180 6.37 -1.18 7.99
CA ALA A 180 7.33 -0.78 9.01
C ALA A 180 7.24 -1.65 10.27
N ASP A 181 6.02 -1.98 10.72
CA ASP A 181 5.77 -2.86 11.87
C ASP A 181 6.32 -4.29 11.68
N LEU A 182 6.39 -4.77 10.43
CA LEU A 182 6.98 -6.07 10.06
C LEU A 182 8.45 -5.96 9.61
N GLY A 183 9.13 -4.86 9.93
CA GLY A 183 10.55 -4.70 9.66
C GLY A 183 10.91 -4.53 8.19
N MET A 184 9.95 -4.29 7.29
CA MET A 184 10.21 -4.19 5.85
C MET A 184 10.92 -2.88 5.44
N CYS A 185 11.12 -1.94 6.36
CA CYS A 185 11.75 -0.64 6.11
C CYS A 185 13.28 -0.64 6.37
N GLY A 186 13.86 -1.72 6.90
CA GLY A 186 15.32 -1.88 7.00
C GLY A 186 16.04 -1.06 8.06
N GLY A 187 15.34 -0.25 8.86
CA GLY A 187 15.94 0.49 9.96
C GLY A 187 15.91 -0.23 11.30
N THR A 188 16.60 0.34 12.28
CA THR A 188 16.62 -0.16 13.66
C THR A 188 15.28 0.07 14.33
N SER A 189 14.74 -0.96 14.96
CA SER A 189 13.62 -0.83 15.90
C SER A 189 14.12 -0.98 17.33
N SER A 190 13.75 -0.08 18.24
CA SER A 190 14.10 -0.21 19.66
C SER A 190 12.98 0.21 20.58
N MET A 191 12.75 -0.57 21.64
CA MET A 191 11.80 -0.27 22.70
C MET A 191 12.56 -0.13 24.01
N THR A 192 12.52 1.07 24.59
CA THR A 192 13.19 1.39 25.85
C THR A 192 12.16 1.79 26.89
N ILE A 193 12.18 1.10 28.04
CA ILE A 193 11.37 1.42 29.21
C ILE A 193 12.27 2.13 30.21
N LYS A 194 11.84 3.31 30.67
CA LYS A 194 12.57 4.15 31.61
C LYS A 194 11.72 4.48 32.83
N ARG A 195 12.36 4.68 33.99
CA ARG A 195 11.71 5.31 35.15
C ARG A 195 11.47 6.79 34.86
N SER A 196 10.23 7.24 35.03
CA SER A 196 9.80 8.64 34.89
C SER A 196 9.17 9.08 36.22
N GLY A 197 9.97 9.66 37.11
CA GLY A 197 9.54 10.02 38.48
C GLY A 197 9.23 8.81 39.38
N ASP A 198 8.62 9.05 40.55
CA ASP A 198 8.53 8.06 41.65
C ASP A 198 7.71 6.81 41.32
N LYS A 199 6.78 6.85 40.36
CA LYS A 199 5.89 5.72 40.02
C LYS A 199 5.45 5.62 38.55
N ARG A 200 5.99 6.43 37.62
CA ARG A 200 5.61 6.32 36.20
C ARG A 200 6.73 5.70 35.40
N LEU A 201 6.34 5.01 34.33
CA LEU A 201 7.25 4.42 33.38
C LEU A 201 7.10 5.16 32.06
N GLY A 202 8.22 5.62 31.50
CA GLY A 202 8.29 6.17 30.17
C GLY A 202 8.64 5.08 29.16
N LEU A 203 7.99 5.13 28.00
CA LEU A 203 8.31 4.38 26.81
C LEU A 203 8.98 5.31 25.80
N GLU A 204 10.15 4.91 25.33
CA GLU A 204 10.77 5.43 24.11
C GLU A 204 10.75 4.31 23.06
N LEU A 205 10.03 4.55 21.96
CA LEU A 205 9.94 3.63 20.82
C LEU A 205 10.61 4.28 19.61
N LYS A 206 11.62 3.61 19.06
CA LYS A 206 12.21 3.91 17.76
C LYS A 206 11.72 2.88 16.76
N THR A 207 11.18 3.34 15.64
CA THR A 207 10.64 2.49 14.57
C THR A 207 11.61 2.37 13.41
N ALA A 208 11.51 1.27 12.65
CA ALA A 208 12.40 0.99 11.52
C ALA A 208 12.33 2.02 10.39
N ASP A 209 11.28 2.83 10.31
CA ASP A 209 11.13 3.93 9.36
C ASP A 209 11.80 5.24 9.82
N GLY A 210 12.48 5.23 10.99
CA GLY A 210 13.18 6.38 11.55
C GLY A 210 12.34 7.22 12.51
N GLY A 211 11.07 6.87 12.74
CA GLY A 211 10.23 7.50 13.76
C GLY A 211 10.77 7.30 15.18
N THR A 212 10.55 8.28 16.05
CA THR A 212 10.78 8.14 17.50
C THR A 212 9.59 8.71 18.24
N MET A 213 9.01 7.89 19.13
CA MET A 213 7.86 8.24 19.96
C MET A 213 8.23 8.14 21.43
N PHE A 214 7.76 9.11 22.22
CA PHE A 214 7.86 9.12 23.67
C PHE A 214 6.47 9.17 24.27
N THR A 215 6.19 8.31 25.26
CA THR A 215 4.90 8.26 25.94
C THR A 215 5.05 7.61 27.31
N ASP A 216 4.00 7.64 28.15
CA ASP A 216 3.97 6.89 29.40
C ASP A 216 3.44 5.48 29.13
N VAL A 217 4.02 4.47 29.77
CA VAL A 217 3.51 3.09 29.73
C VAL A 217 2.20 3.05 30.49
N THR A 218 1.10 2.72 29.80
CA THR A 218 -0.21 2.54 30.42
C THR A 218 -0.84 1.22 30.00
N PRO A 219 -1.67 0.58 30.85
CA PRO A 219 -2.34 -0.69 30.52
C PRO A 219 -3.27 -0.60 29.30
N TYR A 220 -3.74 0.60 28.98
CA TYR A 220 -4.69 0.84 27.89
C TYR A 220 -4.01 1.15 26.55
N GLN A 221 -2.69 1.38 26.55
CA GLN A 221 -1.94 1.65 25.34
C GLN A 221 -1.74 0.35 24.55
N ALA A 222 -1.86 0.42 23.23
CA ALA A 222 -1.50 -0.70 22.37
C ALA A 222 0.00 -1.04 22.51
N PHE A 223 0.32 -2.33 22.67
CA PHE A 223 1.71 -2.79 22.68
C PHE A 223 2.36 -2.63 21.29
N PRO A 224 3.61 -2.15 21.19
CA PRO A 224 4.31 -1.96 19.92
C PRO A 224 4.30 -3.24 19.05
N ALA A 225 3.79 -3.14 17.83
CA ALA A 225 3.54 -4.29 16.97
C ALA A 225 4.83 -5.08 16.65
N ALA A 226 5.91 -4.37 16.33
CA ALA A 226 7.21 -4.96 16.03
C ALA A 226 7.77 -5.83 17.17
N PHE A 227 7.40 -5.56 18.43
CA PHE A 227 7.89 -6.30 19.60
C PHE A 227 6.94 -7.40 20.09
N ARG A 228 5.73 -7.52 19.51
CA ARG A 228 4.79 -8.62 19.84
C ARG A 228 5.36 -10.03 19.65
N PRO A 229 6.26 -10.32 18.69
CA PRO A 229 6.83 -11.66 18.58
C PRO A 229 7.64 -12.06 19.82
N ILE A 230 8.24 -11.08 20.50
CA ILE A 230 9.04 -11.27 21.71
C ILE A 230 8.15 -11.29 22.96
N PHE A 231 7.03 -10.55 22.92
CA PHE A 231 6.06 -10.42 24.00
C PHE A 231 4.64 -10.70 23.50
N PRO A 232 4.27 -11.96 23.25
CA PRO A 232 2.93 -12.31 22.78
C PRO A 232 1.82 -11.86 23.75
N GLY A 233 2.09 -11.81 25.06
CA GLY A 233 1.22 -11.28 26.10
C GLY A 233 1.27 -9.75 26.27
N GLY A 234 2.05 -9.05 25.44
CA GLY A 234 2.17 -7.59 25.43
C GLY A 234 2.73 -7.02 26.74
N TRP A 235 2.10 -5.93 27.23
CA TRP A 235 2.56 -5.22 28.43
C TRP A 235 2.63 -6.09 29.67
N THR A 236 1.68 -7.00 29.85
CA THR A 236 1.62 -7.89 31.01
C THR A 236 2.83 -8.82 31.08
N GLU A 237 3.21 -9.39 29.94
CA GLU A 237 4.37 -10.28 29.86
C GLU A 237 5.68 -9.52 30.05
N LEU A 238 5.80 -8.33 29.45
CA LEU A 238 6.96 -7.47 29.65
C LEU A 238 7.12 -7.08 31.12
N ALA A 239 6.04 -6.69 31.79
CA ALA A 239 6.04 -6.33 33.21
C ALA A 239 6.46 -7.51 34.10
N LEU A 240 5.91 -8.71 33.84
CA LEU A 240 6.31 -9.94 34.54
C LEU A 240 7.79 -10.27 34.35
N ARG A 241 8.30 -10.12 33.12
CA ARG A 241 9.70 -10.41 32.78
C ARG A 241 10.68 -9.43 33.42
N GLU A 242 10.34 -8.15 33.43
CA GLU A 242 11.21 -7.07 33.91
C GLU A 242 10.94 -6.65 35.37
N SER A 243 9.96 -7.29 36.03
CA SER A 243 9.61 -7.09 37.43
C SER A 243 9.24 -5.63 37.79
N PHE A 244 8.30 -5.02 37.04
CA PHE A 244 7.74 -3.70 37.32
C PHE A 244 6.21 -3.68 37.39
#